data_AF-A0A951SJ68-F1
#
_entry.id   AF-A0A951SJ68-F1
#
_cell.length_a   1.000
_cell.length_b   1.000
_cell.length_c   1.000
_cell.angle_alpha   90.00
_cell.angle_beta   90.00
_cell.angle_gamma   90.00
#
_symmetry.space_group_name_H-M   'P 1'
#
loop_
_entity.id
_entity.type
_entity.pdbx_description
1 polymer ?
#
loop_
_entity_poly.entity_id
_entity_poly.type
_entity_poly.pdbx_seq_one_letter_code
_entity_poly.pdbx_strand_id
1 'polypeptide(L)'
;MTRILLTYLLPIVLPTLLYVLWLRFVQRRAAAAGQPARAWAEVPWAWLFAAGLALAGIISAGTLVMGESDETGDYRPPYVDERGRVVPGRFE
;
A
#
# COMPACT_ATOMS: atom_id res chain seq x y z
N MET A 1 11.27 -12.51 -7.34
CA MET A 1 9.82 -12.69 -7.13
C MET A 1 9.45 -12.93 -5.67
N THR A 2 10.16 -13.82 -4.95
CA THR A 2 9.97 -14.04 -3.49
C THR A 2 10.16 -12.78 -2.64
N ARG A 3 11.10 -11.90 -2.99
CA ARG A 3 11.30 -10.59 -2.34
C ARG A 3 10.03 -9.72 -2.38
N ILE A 4 9.29 -9.70 -3.49
CA ILE A 4 8.06 -8.91 -3.60
C ILE A 4 6.99 -9.46 -2.67
N LEU A 5 6.86 -10.79 -2.64
CA LEU A 5 5.91 -11.51 -1.81
C LEU A 5 6.16 -11.26 -0.31
N LEU A 6 7.41 -11.34 0.14
CA LEU A 6 7.76 -11.16 1.55
C LEU A 6 7.82 -9.70 2.00
N THR A 7 8.25 -8.78 1.13
CA THR A 7 8.47 -7.37 1.51
C THR A 7 7.24 -6.50 1.29
N TYR A 8 6.37 -6.83 0.34
CA TYR A 8 5.18 -6.02 0.04
C TYR A 8 3.89 -6.76 0.33
N LEU A 9 3.73 -7.97 -0.20
CA LEU A 9 2.46 -8.69 -0.11
C LEU A 9 2.19 -9.18 1.31
N LEU A 10 3.20 -9.72 1.98
CA LEU A 10 3.11 -10.24 3.33
C LEU A 10 2.67 -9.16 4.34
N PRO A 11 3.33 -7.99 4.47
CA PRO A 11 2.88 -6.97 5.44
C PRO A 11 1.49 -6.39 5.14
N ILE A 12 1.02 -6.43 3.89
CA ILE A 12 -0.34 -6.01 3.52
C ILE A 12 -1.37 -7.05 3.93
N VAL A 13 -1.11 -8.34 3.65
CA VAL A 13 -2.09 -9.42 3.83
C VAL A 13 -2.07 -9.98 5.27
N LEU A 14 -0.92 -9.90 5.95
CA LEU A 14 -0.70 -10.41 7.30
C LEU A 14 -1.66 -9.83 8.36
N PRO A 15 -1.92 -8.51 8.45
CA PRO A 15 -2.90 -7.99 9.42
C PRO A 15 -4.32 -8.55 9.17
N THR A 16 -4.72 -8.71 7.91
CA THR A 16 -6.00 -9.32 7.56
C THR A 16 -6.05 -10.80 7.97
N LEU A 17 -4.98 -11.55 7.69
CA LEU A 17 -4.88 -12.96 8.09
C LEU A 17 -4.90 -13.14 9.60
N LEU A 18 -4.18 -12.30 10.35
CA LEU A 18 -4.19 -12.30 11.81
C LEU A 18 -5.59 -12.04 12.37
N TYR A 19 -6.32 -11.06 11.81
CA TYR A 19 -7.68 -10.77 12.22
C TYR A 19 -8.62 -11.95 11.95
N VAL A 20 -8.53 -12.58 10.78
CA VAL A 20 -9.32 -13.77 10.43
C VAL A 20 -8.99 -14.95 11.34
N LEU A 21 -7.71 -15.17 11.66
CA LEU A 21 -7.28 -16.21 12.60
C LEU A 21 -7.84 -15.96 14.00
N TRP A 22 -7.76 -14.72 14.47
CA TRP A 22 -8.32 -14.31 15.77
C TRP A 22 -9.83 -14.52 15.81
N LEU A 23 -10.55 -14.14 14.76
CA LEU A 23 -12.00 -14.33 14.66
C LEU A 23 -12.37 -15.83 14.74
N ARG A 24 -11.63 -16.68 14.00
CA ARG A 24 -11.77 -18.14 14.04
C ARG A 24 -11.50 -18.70 15.44
N PHE A 25 -10.48 -18.20 16.13
CA PHE A 25 -10.14 -18.61 17.49
C PHE A 25 -11.25 -18.24 18.48
N VAL A 26 -11.77 -17.01 18.43
CA VAL A 26 -12.86 -16.54 19.28
C VAL A 26 -14.15 -17.31 19.02
N GLN A 27 -14.50 -17.56 17.76
CA GLN A 27 -15.69 -18.35 17.41
C GLN A 27 -15.59 -19.80 17.93
N ARG A 28 -14.42 -20.44 17.80
CA ARG A 28 -14.17 -21.77 18.35
C ARG A 28 -14.31 -21.81 19.87
N ARG A 29 -13.81 -20.78 20.56
CA ARG A 29 -13.91 -20.66 22.02
C ARG A 29 -15.36 -20.41 22.48
N ALA A 30 -16.13 -19.60 21.74
CA ALA A 30 -17.54 -19.37 22.03
C ALA A 30 -18.39 -20.64 21.83
N ALA A 31 -18.14 -21.40 20.75
CA ALA A 31 -18.79 -22.68 20.50
C ALA A 31 -18.50 -23.72 21.60
N ALA A 32 -17.24 -23.79 22.06
CA ALA A 32 -16.86 -24.66 23.18
C ALA A 32 -17.48 -24.24 24.53
N ALA A 33 -17.83 -22.97 24.69
CA ALA A 33 -18.48 -22.42 25.89
C ALA A 33 -20.02 -22.41 25.81
N GLY A 34 -20.62 -22.95 24.73
CA GLY A 34 -22.07 -22.97 24.53
C GLY A 34 -22.70 -21.58 24.33
N GLN A 35 -21.89 -20.55 24.09
CA GLN A 35 -22.38 -19.20 23.83
C GLN A 35 -22.83 -19.08 22.37
N PRO A 36 -23.86 -18.29 22.07
CA PRO A 36 -24.30 -18.07 20.70
C PRO A 36 -23.13 -17.55 19.88
N ALA A 37 -22.90 -18.16 18.71
CA ALA A 37 -21.85 -17.75 17.81
C ALA A 37 -22.06 -16.27 17.44
N ARG A 38 -21.04 -15.44 17.68
CA ARG A 38 -21.06 -14.01 17.38
C ARG A 38 -21.47 -13.83 15.92
N ALA A 39 -22.60 -13.17 15.68
CA ALA A 39 -23.16 -13.07 14.34
C ALA A 39 -22.18 -12.31 13.45
N TRP A 40 -22.06 -12.68 12.17
CA TRP A 40 -21.26 -11.95 11.19
C TRP A 40 -21.66 -10.47 11.06
N ALA A 41 -22.89 -10.13 11.47
CA ALA A 41 -23.41 -8.78 11.57
C ALA A 41 -22.77 -7.94 12.70
N GLU A 42 -22.15 -8.56 13.71
CA GLU A 42 -21.46 -7.85 14.79
C GLU A 42 -20.02 -7.44 14.43
N VAL A 43 -19.52 -7.91 13.28
CA VAL A 43 -18.25 -7.43 12.73
C VAL A 43 -18.45 -5.95 12.37
N PRO A 44 -17.57 -5.04 12.81
CA PRO A 44 -17.73 -3.61 12.60
C PRO A 44 -17.34 -3.22 11.16
N TRP A 45 -18.10 -3.73 10.18
CA TRP A 45 -17.87 -3.52 8.75
C TRP A 45 -17.77 -2.05 8.36
N ALA A 46 -18.59 -1.20 8.98
CA ALA A 46 -18.55 0.24 8.78
C ALA A 46 -17.18 0.83 9.16
N TRP A 47 -16.59 0.39 10.27
CA TRP A 47 -15.26 0.83 10.70
C TRP A 47 -14.15 0.26 9.84
N LEU A 48 -14.26 -1.00 9.40
CA LEU A 48 -13.30 -1.60 8.46
C LEU A 48 -13.30 -0.87 7.12
N PHE A 49 -14.48 -0.54 6.61
CA PHE A 49 -14.64 0.22 5.38
C PHE A 49 -14.11 1.65 5.53
N ALA A 50 -14.48 2.34 6.62
CA ALA A 50 -13.98 3.69 6.92
C ALA A 50 -12.44 3.72 7.06
N ALA A 51 -11.85 2.74 7.74
CA ALA A 51 -10.40 2.61 7.88
C ALA A 51 -9.72 2.37 6.52
N GLY A 52 -10.28 1.50 5.68
CA GLY A 52 -9.79 1.26 4.31
C GLY A 52 -9.84 2.52 3.45
N LEU A 53 -10.94 3.28 3.54
CA LEU A 53 -11.14 4.52 2.78
C LEU A 53 -10.19 5.63 3.27
N ALA A 54 -9.97 5.73 4.58
CA ALA A 54 -8.99 6.63 5.17
C ALA A 54 -7.56 6.28 4.71
N LEU A 55 -7.17 5.00 4.72
CA LEU A 55 -5.87 4.54 4.23
C LEU A 55 -5.66 4.85 2.74
N ALA A 56 -6.66 4.55 1.89
CA ALA A 56 -6.61 4.89 0.47
C ALA A 56 -6.47 6.40 0.25
N GLY A 57 -7.18 7.22 1.03
CA GLY A 57 -7.06 8.67 1.01
C GLY A 57 -5.67 9.16 1.41
N ILE A 58 -5.09 8.61 2.48
CA ILE A 58 -3.73 8.95 2.93
C ILE A 58 -2.69 8.59 1.87
N ILE A 59 -2.78 7.41 1.27
CA ILE A 59 -1.85 6.99 0.22
C ILE A 59 -1.97 7.90 -1.01
N SER A 60 -3.20 8.21 -1.43
CA SER A 60 -3.46 9.10 -2.57
C SER A 60 -2.94 10.51 -2.30
N ALA A 61 -3.19 11.05 -1.10
CA ALA A 61 -2.64 12.33 -0.68
C ALA A 61 -1.10 12.31 -0.64
N GLY A 62 -0.51 11.22 -0.14
CA GLY A 62 0.94 11.01 -0.15
C GLY A 62 1.52 11.04 -1.57
N THR A 63 0.84 10.43 -2.55
CA THR A 63 1.30 10.48 -3.95
C THR A 63 1.18 11.87 -4.57
N LEU A 64 0.25 12.71 -4.12
CA LEU A 64 0.17 14.10 -4.58
C LEU A 64 1.30 14.95 -3.98
N VAL A 65 1.68 14.69 -2.72
CA VAL A 65 2.74 15.43 -2.02
C VAL A 65 4.14 14.98 -2.46
N MET A 66 4.34 13.69 -2.73
CA MET A 66 5.63 13.15 -3.19
C MET A 66 5.76 13.05 -4.72
N GLY A 67 4.67 13.25 -5.48
CA GLY A 67 4.62 13.05 -6.93
C GLY A 67 5.27 14.16 -7.76
N GLU A 68 5.62 15.30 -7.15
CA GLU A 68 6.53 16.28 -7.76
C GLU A 68 7.98 15.84 -7.58
N SER A 69 8.38 14.75 -8.27
CA SER A 69 9.76 14.68 -8.73
C SER A 69 9.82 15.53 -10.00
N ASP A 70 10.74 16.50 -10.04
CA ASP A 70 11.06 17.38 -11.18
C ASP A 70 11.56 16.61 -12.43
N GLU A 71 10.83 15.58 -12.87
CA GLU A 71 11.06 14.85 -14.12
C GLU A 71 10.28 15.48 -15.28
N THR A 72 9.67 16.65 -15.06
CA THR A 72 9.16 17.51 -16.16
C THR A 72 10.27 18.40 -16.71
N GLY A 73 11.49 17.86 -16.77
CA GLY A 73 12.59 18.53 -17.43
C GLY A 73 12.67 18.10 -18.89
N ASP A 74 12.75 19.03 -19.83
CA ASP A 74 12.85 18.70 -21.25
C ASP A 74 14.18 17.96 -21.47
N TYR A 75 14.11 16.71 -21.94
CA TYR A 75 15.31 15.90 -22.07
C TYR A 75 16.16 16.44 -23.23
N ARG A 76 17.29 17.05 -22.90
CA ARG A 76 18.29 17.46 -23.89
C ARG A 76 19.19 16.27 -24.21
N PRO A 77 19.13 15.70 -25.44
CA PRO A 77 20.05 14.65 -25.84
C PRO A 77 21.50 15.18 -25.90
N PRO A 78 22.50 14.30 -25.81
CA PRO A 78 23.90 14.70 -25.92
C PRO A 78 24.18 15.41 -27.25
N TYR A 79 24.89 16.52 -27.20
CA TYR A 79 25.29 17.29 -28.39
C TYR A 79 26.73 17.76 -28.28
N VAL A 80 27.32 18.14 -29.41
CA VAL A 80 28.67 18.70 -29.48
C VAL A 80 28.54 20.22 -29.50
N ASP A 81 29.21 20.89 -28.55
CA ASP A 81 29.21 22.37 -28.50
C ASP A 81 30.03 22.96 -29.68
N GLU A 82 29.86 24.25 -29.93
CA GLU A 82 30.60 24.97 -30.98
C GLU A 82 32.14 24.93 -30.80
N ARG A 83 32.61 24.48 -29.62
CA ARG A 83 34.04 24.34 -29.27
C ARG A 83 34.52 22.88 -29.40
N GLY A 84 33.69 21.98 -29.93
CA GLY A 84 34.02 20.57 -30.15
C GLY A 84 33.98 19.69 -28.90
N ARG A 85 33.38 20.16 -27.79
CA ARG A 85 33.24 19.38 -26.56
C ARG A 85 31.91 18.64 -26.56
N VAL A 86 31.95 17.37 -26.15
CA VAL A 86 30.74 16.55 -25.98
C VAL A 86 30.06 16.95 -24.68
N VAL A 87 28.85 17.51 -24.78
CA VAL A 87 28.00 17.83 -23.65
C VAL A 87 27.09 16.62 -23.38
N PRO A 88 27.15 16.01 -22.17
CA PRO A 88 26.31 14.87 -21.84
C PRO A 88 24.84 15.26 -21.75
N GLY A 89 23.95 14.30 -22.06
CA GLY A 89 22.51 14.51 -21.98
C GLY A 89 22.08 14.88 -20.57
N ARG A 90 21.19 15.86 -20.44
CA ARG A 90 20.70 16.39 -19.16
C ARG A 90 19.20 16.62 -19.23
N PHE A 91 18.55 16.52 -18.09
CA PHE A 91 17.21 17.05 -17.89
C PHE A 91 17.34 18.54 -17.52
N GLU A 92 16.63 19.42 -18.22
CA GLU A 92 16.54 20.87 -17.95
C GLU A 92 15.22 21.25 -17.33
#